data_AF-A0A5B0PIV0-F1
#
_entry.id   AF-A0A5B0PIV0-F1
#
_cell.length_a   1.000
_cell.length_b   1.000
_cell.length_c   1.000
_cell.angle_alpha   90.00
_cell.angle_beta   90.00
_cell.angle_gamma   90.00
#
_symmetry.space_group_name_H-M   'P 1'
#
loop_
_entity.id
_entity.type
_entity.pdbx_description
1 polymer ?
#
loop_
_entity_poly.entity_id
_entity_poly.type
_entity_poly.pdbx_seq_one_letter_code
_entity_poly.pdbx_strand_id
1 'polypeptide(L)'
;MEDPVKELPEVVRKITEPYAATEIVHNVDKYFTDDAYLLYPMINQPHTKNGKSSLKGIYKLFRVLTINNQIEFHAVMFSEDKLKATIELSETLQGRFIPVWFKLRFLSRVDLRQEADGKYRICKQEDNYPNDLKRAGLEIIPGLATALAVLKLVLALVSALVGNFYLDRGLFGP
;
A
#
# COMPACT_ATOMS: atom_id res chain seq x y z
N MET A 1 -14.06 2.63 -13.90
CA MET A 1 -15.04 2.77 -12.81
C MET A 1 -15.99 3.88 -13.22
N GLU A 2 -17.29 3.70 -13.01
CA GLU A 2 -18.29 4.75 -13.21
C GLU A 2 -18.40 5.60 -11.93
N ASP A 3 -18.41 4.97 -10.76
CA ASP A 3 -18.37 5.59 -9.43
C ASP A 3 -17.14 5.06 -8.65
N PRO A 4 -16.00 5.79 -8.67
CA PRO A 4 -14.78 5.31 -8.01
C PRO A 4 -14.94 5.16 -6.50
N VAL A 5 -15.84 5.91 -5.85
CA VAL A 5 -16.04 5.83 -4.40
C VAL A 5 -16.63 4.48 -3.99
N LYS A 6 -17.53 3.93 -4.81
CA LYS A 6 -18.16 2.62 -4.55
C LYS A 6 -17.33 1.46 -5.11
N GLU A 7 -16.65 1.66 -6.23
CA GLU A 7 -16.04 0.56 -6.98
C GLU A 7 -14.57 0.30 -6.63
N LEU A 8 -13.82 1.30 -6.17
CA LEU A 8 -12.37 1.18 -6.01
C LEU A 8 -11.92 0.03 -5.11
N PRO A 9 -12.52 -0.25 -3.94
CA PRO A 9 -12.10 -1.37 -3.11
C PRO A 9 -12.22 -2.71 -3.86
N GLU A 10 -13.30 -2.89 -4.61
CA GLU A 10 -13.49 -4.11 -5.40
C GLU A 10 -12.54 -4.19 -6.60
N VAL A 11 -12.14 -3.05 -7.18
CA VAL A 11 -11.08 -3.00 -8.18
C VAL A 11 -9.74 -3.46 -7.61
N VAL A 12 -9.37 -2.96 -6.43
CA VAL A 12 -8.13 -3.36 -5.74
C VAL A 12 -8.16 -4.83 -5.37
N ARG A 13 -9.31 -5.36 -4.94
CA ARG A 13 -9.51 -6.79 -4.73
C ARG A 13 -9.26 -7.60 -6.01
N LYS A 14 -9.84 -7.17 -7.13
CA LYS A 14 -9.74 -7.84 -8.44
C LYS A 14 -8.33 -7.89 -9.03
N ILE A 15 -7.44 -6.97 -8.67
CA ILE A 15 -6.04 -7.01 -9.09
C ILE A 15 -5.13 -7.80 -8.13
N THR A 16 -5.65 -8.20 -6.96
CA THR A 16 -4.83 -8.83 -5.91
C THR A 16 -5.31 -10.22 -5.49
N GLU A 17 -6.59 -10.50 -5.36
CA GLU A 17 -7.04 -11.79 -4.84
C GLU A 17 -7.04 -12.94 -5.87
N PRO A 18 -7.35 -12.72 -7.17
CA PRO A 18 -7.45 -13.83 -8.12
C PRO A 18 -6.20 -14.70 -8.20
N TYR A 19 -6.39 -16.02 -8.20
CA TYR A 19 -5.28 -16.97 -8.32
C TYR A 19 -4.67 -16.92 -9.73
N ALA A 20 -5.52 -16.81 -10.75
CA ALA A 20 -5.09 -16.78 -12.14
C ALA A 20 -4.50 -15.40 -12.49
N ALA A 21 -3.21 -15.38 -12.84
CA ALA A 21 -2.55 -14.14 -13.25
C ALA A 21 -3.16 -13.52 -14.52
N THR A 22 -3.82 -14.31 -15.36
CA THR A 22 -4.56 -13.82 -16.54
C THR A 22 -5.74 -12.94 -16.16
N GLU A 23 -6.43 -13.27 -15.05
CA GLU A 23 -7.52 -12.47 -14.52
C GLU A 23 -7.01 -11.14 -13.95
N ILE A 24 -5.89 -11.18 -13.22
CA ILE A 24 -5.21 -9.96 -12.74
C ILE A 24 -4.83 -9.06 -13.92
N VAL A 25 -4.20 -9.61 -14.96
CA VAL A 25 -3.80 -8.85 -16.15
C VAL A 25 -5.01 -8.24 -16.86
N HIS A 26 -6.12 -8.98 -16.98
CA HIS A 26 -7.36 -8.45 -17.53
C HIS A 26 -7.91 -7.27 -16.71
N ASN A 27 -7.86 -7.38 -15.38
CA ASN A 27 -8.29 -6.30 -14.50
C ASN A 27 -7.34 -5.09 -14.58
N VAL A 28 -6.03 -5.30 -14.71
CA VAL A 28 -5.07 -4.22 -14.97
C VAL A 28 -5.41 -3.50 -16.28
N ASP A 29 -5.71 -4.23 -17.36
CA ASP A 29 -6.13 -3.64 -18.64
C ASP A 29 -7.38 -2.77 -18.53
N LYS A 30 -8.34 -3.22 -17.72
CA LYS A 30 -9.63 -2.55 -17.55
C LYS A 30 -9.54 -1.30 -16.68
N TYR A 31 -8.79 -1.36 -15.59
CA TYR A 31 -8.86 -0.35 -14.52
C TYR A 31 -7.67 0.62 -14.48
N PHE A 32 -6.60 0.40 -15.25
CA PHE A 32 -5.43 1.28 -15.28
C PHE A 32 -5.32 2.03 -16.61
N THR A 33 -4.74 3.23 -16.56
CA THR A 33 -4.40 4.02 -17.74
C THR A 33 -3.16 3.44 -18.45
N ASP A 34 -2.95 3.77 -19.73
CA ASP A 34 -1.81 3.24 -20.51
C ASP A 34 -0.44 3.67 -19.95
N ASP A 35 -0.39 4.86 -19.35
CA ASP A 35 0.76 5.46 -18.71
C ASP A 35 0.90 5.10 -17.22
N ALA A 36 0.03 4.23 -16.69
CA ALA A 36 0.00 3.97 -15.25
C ALA A 36 1.30 3.35 -14.71
N TYR A 37 1.63 3.71 -13.47
CA TYR A 37 2.84 3.22 -12.80
C TYR A 37 2.61 2.92 -11.31
N LEU A 38 3.49 2.06 -10.79
CA LEU A 38 3.48 1.59 -9.41
C LEU A 38 4.73 2.06 -8.66
N LEU A 39 4.53 2.55 -7.45
CA LEU A 39 5.55 2.75 -6.45
C LEU A 39 5.27 1.77 -5.31
N TYR A 40 6.21 0.87 -5.06
CA TYR A 40 6.09 -0.20 -4.08
C TYR A 40 7.39 -0.24 -3.29
N PRO A 41 7.42 -0.66 -2.00
CA PRO A 41 8.61 -0.50 -1.17
C PRO A 41 9.91 -1.05 -1.76
N MET A 42 9.81 -2.12 -2.53
CA MET A 42 10.95 -2.78 -3.17
C MET A 42 11.07 -2.48 -4.68
N ILE A 43 10.06 -1.87 -5.29
CA ILE A 43 9.97 -1.69 -6.74
C ILE A 43 9.36 -0.31 -7.04
N ASN A 44 10.14 0.58 -7.64
CA ASN A 44 9.62 1.83 -8.19
C ASN A 44 9.65 1.75 -9.72
N GLN A 45 8.46 1.70 -10.32
CA GLN A 45 8.31 1.71 -11.77
C GLN A 45 8.51 3.14 -12.29
N PRO A 46 9.32 3.35 -13.35
CA PRO A 46 9.39 4.64 -14.02
C PRO A 46 8.06 5.01 -14.68
N HIS A 47 7.69 6.29 -14.63
CA HIS A 47 6.50 6.79 -15.31
C HIS A 47 6.81 6.96 -16.81
N THR A 48 6.13 6.18 -17.66
CA THR A 48 6.31 6.18 -19.12
C THR A 48 4.96 6.04 -19.82
N LYS A 49 4.89 6.40 -21.11
CA LYS A 49 3.65 6.28 -21.92
C LYS A 49 3.12 4.84 -22.08
N ASN A 50 3.94 3.83 -21.82
CA ASN A 50 3.57 2.41 -21.91
C ASN A 50 3.69 1.71 -20.54
N GLY A 51 3.50 2.47 -19.46
CA GLY A 51 3.64 1.99 -18.09
C GLY A 51 2.74 0.78 -17.77
N LYS A 52 1.55 0.71 -18.36
CA LYS A 52 0.61 -0.41 -18.15
C LYS A 52 1.20 -1.76 -18.55
N SER A 53 2.03 -1.81 -19.59
CA SER A 53 2.68 -3.06 -20.00
C SER A 53 3.66 -3.57 -18.95
N SER A 54 4.46 -2.68 -18.35
CA SER A 54 5.36 -3.02 -17.26
C SER A 54 4.59 -3.42 -16.00
N LEU A 55 3.50 -2.72 -15.70
CA LEU A 55 2.64 -2.98 -14.56
C LEU A 55 2.07 -4.41 -14.57
N LYS A 56 1.61 -4.89 -15.74
CA LYS A 56 1.19 -6.29 -15.92
C LYS A 56 2.29 -7.29 -15.56
N GLY A 57 3.53 -7.01 -15.97
CA GLY A 57 4.68 -7.84 -15.65
C GLY A 57 4.95 -7.90 -14.15
N ILE A 58 4.85 -6.76 -13.46
CA ILE A 58 5.03 -6.67 -12.01
C ILE A 58 3.95 -7.47 -11.27
N TYR A 59 2.67 -7.25 -11.59
CA TYR A 59 1.56 -8.01 -10.99
C TYR A 59 1.65 -9.51 -11.26
N LYS A 60 2.08 -9.89 -12.48
CA LYS A 60 2.36 -11.30 -12.81
C LYS A 60 3.47 -11.86 -11.92
N LEU A 61 4.56 -11.12 -11.71
CA LEU A 61 5.66 -11.54 -10.85
C LEU A 61 5.22 -11.68 -9.39
N PHE A 62 4.45 -10.72 -8.86
CA PHE A 62 3.87 -10.84 -7.51
C PHE A 62 3.02 -12.11 -7.36
N ARG A 63 2.22 -12.45 -8.37
CA ARG A 63 1.46 -13.72 -8.40
C ARG A 63 2.31 -14.97 -8.58
N VAL A 64 3.53 -14.85 -9.09
CA VAL A 64 4.49 -15.97 -9.12
C VAL A 64 5.05 -16.21 -7.72
N LEU A 65 5.33 -15.15 -6.98
CA LEU A 65 5.94 -15.22 -5.64
C LEU A 65 4.93 -15.56 -4.54
N THR A 66 3.67 -15.15 -4.71
CA THR A 66 2.63 -15.24 -3.67
C THR A 66 1.35 -15.87 -4.22
N ILE A 67 0.63 -16.59 -3.35
CA ILE A 67 -0.65 -17.24 -3.62
C ILE A 67 -1.61 -17.03 -2.44
N ASN A 68 -2.89 -17.32 -2.67
CA ASN A 68 -3.95 -17.25 -1.66
C ASN A 68 -4.04 -15.86 -1.00
N ASN A 69 -3.73 -14.81 -1.77
CA ASN A 69 -3.78 -13.43 -1.32
C ASN A 69 -5.23 -13.05 -1.00
N GLN A 70 -5.45 -12.43 0.16
CA GLN A 70 -6.75 -11.95 0.63
C GLN A 70 -6.61 -10.55 1.21
N ILE A 71 -7.46 -9.62 0.76
CA ILE A 71 -7.47 -8.24 1.22
C ILE A 71 -8.58 -8.01 2.25
N GLU A 72 -8.20 -7.38 3.34
CA GLU A 72 -9.09 -6.81 4.35
C GLU A 72 -9.00 -5.27 4.28
N PHE A 73 -10.10 -4.60 3.99
CA PHE A 73 -10.15 -3.13 3.94
C PHE A 73 -10.52 -2.57 5.32
N HIS A 74 -9.72 -1.63 5.82
CA HIS A 74 -9.94 -0.97 7.12
C HIS A 74 -10.53 0.43 6.96
N ALA A 75 -10.07 1.17 5.96
CA ALA A 75 -10.58 2.50 5.63
C ALA A 75 -10.35 2.83 4.16
N VAL A 76 -11.28 3.57 3.57
CA VAL A 76 -11.18 4.07 2.20
C VAL A 76 -11.51 5.56 2.24
N MET A 77 -10.54 6.38 1.86
CA MET A 77 -10.59 7.83 1.96
C MET A 77 -10.40 8.43 0.58
N PHE A 78 -11.20 9.44 0.22
CA PHE A 78 -11.11 10.15 -1.05
C PHE A 78 -10.82 11.63 -0.82
N SER A 79 -10.08 12.25 -1.74
CA SER A 79 -10.03 13.71 -1.86
C SER A 79 -11.40 14.26 -2.27
N GLU A 80 -11.62 15.57 -2.04
CA GLU A 80 -12.88 16.24 -2.37
C GLU A 80 -13.27 16.10 -3.85
N ASP A 81 -12.27 16.17 -4.74
CA ASP A 81 -12.43 15.97 -6.18
C ASP A 81 -12.62 14.49 -6.60
N LYS A 82 -12.49 13.55 -5.66
CA LYS A 82 -12.57 12.09 -5.85
C LYS A 82 -11.52 11.53 -6.82
N LEU A 83 -10.48 12.30 -7.14
CA LEU A 83 -9.40 11.88 -8.05
C LEU A 83 -8.21 11.26 -7.31
N LYS A 84 -8.19 11.30 -5.98
CA LYS A 84 -7.17 10.64 -5.17
C LYS A 84 -7.86 9.84 -4.11
N ALA A 85 -7.36 8.64 -3.87
CA ALA A 85 -7.81 7.81 -2.76
C ALA A 85 -6.63 7.29 -1.95
N THR A 86 -6.85 7.13 -0.66
CA THR A 86 -5.97 6.39 0.24
C THR A 86 -6.78 5.25 0.83
N ILE A 87 -6.21 4.05 0.75
CA ILE A 87 -6.84 2.81 1.19
C ILE A 87 -5.97 2.24 2.30
N GLU A 88 -6.52 2.14 3.50
CA GLU A 88 -5.89 1.38 4.57
C GLU A 88 -6.35 -0.07 4.47
N LEU A 89 -5.41 -0.99 4.30
CA LEU A 89 -5.72 -2.39 4.10
C LEU A 89 -4.70 -3.32 4.74
N SER A 90 -5.13 -4.56 4.96
CA SER A 90 -4.23 -5.68 5.22
C SER A 90 -4.33 -6.69 4.11
N GLU A 91 -3.18 -7.27 3.75
CA GLU A 91 -3.10 -8.38 2.81
C GLU A 91 -2.54 -9.59 3.55
N THR A 92 -3.32 -10.68 3.57
CA THR A 92 -2.81 -11.99 3.97
C THR A 92 -2.38 -12.72 2.73
N LEU A 93 -1.13 -13.19 2.68
CA LEU A 93 -0.58 -13.87 1.52
C LEU A 93 0.28 -15.06 1.94
N GLN A 94 0.35 -16.06 1.07
CA GLN A 94 1.19 -17.23 1.25
C GLN A 94 2.34 -17.20 0.24
N GLY A 95 3.57 -17.43 0.70
CA GLY A 95 4.70 -17.63 -0.21
C GLY A 95 4.47 -18.88 -1.09
N ARG A 96 4.69 -18.76 -2.40
CA ARG A 96 4.55 -19.93 -3.30
C ARG A 96 5.67 -20.96 -3.08
N PHE A 97 6.90 -20.49 -2.88
CA PHE A 97 8.09 -21.32 -2.77
C PHE A 97 8.56 -21.53 -1.32
N ILE A 98 7.91 -20.87 -0.37
CA ILE A 98 8.16 -21.01 1.08
C ILE A 98 6.81 -21.17 1.78
N PRO A 99 6.58 -22.20 2.61
CA PRO A 99 5.28 -22.46 3.23
C PRO A 99 5.02 -21.54 4.45
N VAL A 100 5.24 -20.24 4.27
CA VAL A 100 5.08 -19.20 5.28
C VAL A 100 3.94 -18.28 4.86
N TRP A 101 3.10 -17.95 5.85
CA TRP A 101 2.04 -16.98 5.71
C TRP A 101 2.50 -15.63 6.25
N PHE A 102 2.16 -14.57 5.52
CA PHE A 102 2.46 -13.20 5.88
C PHE A 102 1.13 -12.44 6.00
N LYS A 103 0.99 -11.62 7.04
CA LYS A 103 -0.08 -10.62 7.13
C LYS A 103 0.56 -9.26 7.12
N LEU A 104 0.41 -8.55 6.01
CA LEU A 104 0.99 -7.22 5.79
C LEU A 104 -0.08 -6.16 6.02
N ARG A 105 0.30 -5.04 6.63
CA ARG A 105 -0.59 -3.87 6.77
C ARG A 105 0.08 -2.67 6.14
N PHE A 106 -0.62 -2.00 5.24
CA PHE A 106 -0.07 -0.86 4.49
C PHE A 106 -1.16 0.10 4.03
N LEU A 107 -0.73 1.28 3.61
CA LEU A 107 -1.57 2.27 2.95
C LEU A 107 -1.30 2.20 1.45
N SER A 108 -2.34 1.97 0.65
CA SER A 108 -2.26 2.13 -0.80
C SER A 108 -2.86 3.47 -1.19
N ARG A 109 -2.05 4.34 -1.76
CA ARG A 109 -2.50 5.61 -2.36
C ARG A 109 -2.67 5.41 -3.84
N VAL A 110 -3.84 5.76 -4.37
CA VAL A 110 -4.10 5.74 -5.80
C VAL A 110 -4.50 7.10 -6.31
N ASP A 111 -3.95 7.49 -7.46
CA ASP A 111 -4.42 8.64 -8.20
C ASP A 111 -5.26 8.13 -9.39
N LEU A 112 -6.40 8.76 -9.61
CA LEU A 112 -7.40 8.43 -10.61
C LEU A 112 -7.46 9.52 -11.69
N ARG A 113 -7.74 9.10 -12.92
CA ARG A 113 -8.01 9.98 -14.05
C ARG A 113 -9.28 9.53 -14.74
N GLN A 114 -10.15 10.48 -15.08
CA GLN A 114 -11.27 10.22 -15.97
C GLN A 114 -10.76 10.23 -17.41
N GLU A 115 -11.00 9.16 -18.14
CA GLU A 115 -10.57 9.01 -19.54
C GLU A 115 -11.66 9.49 -20.51
N ALA A 116 -11.34 9.51 -21.80
CA ALA A 116 -12.24 9.98 -22.86
C ALA A 116 -13.59 9.25 -22.93
N ASP A 117 -13.66 8.02 -22.41
CA ASP A 117 -14.90 7.23 -22.31
C ASP A 117 -15.75 7.57 -21.07
N GLY A 118 -15.37 8.60 -20.31
CA GLY A 118 -16.04 9.03 -19.09
C GLY A 118 -15.72 8.17 -17.86
N LYS A 119 -14.89 7.12 -17.98
CA LYS A 119 -14.59 6.20 -16.89
C LYS A 119 -13.34 6.60 -16.13
N TYR A 120 -13.38 6.43 -14.82
CA TYR A 120 -12.22 6.59 -13.95
C TYR A 120 -11.31 5.37 -14.03
N ARG A 121 -10.01 5.61 -14.18
CA ARG A 121 -8.93 4.61 -14.17
C ARG A 121 -7.80 5.06 -13.25
N ILE A 122 -7.07 4.09 -12.70
CA ILE A 122 -5.89 4.33 -11.86
C ILE A 122 -4.71 4.69 -12.76
N CYS A 123 -4.09 5.85 -12.52
CA CYS A 123 -2.89 6.29 -13.23
C CYS A 123 -1.63 6.22 -12.36
N LYS A 124 -1.78 6.18 -11.04
CA LYS A 124 -0.68 5.95 -10.10
C LYS A 124 -1.17 5.08 -8.96
N GLN A 125 -0.36 4.11 -8.56
CA GLN A 125 -0.50 3.41 -7.28
C GLN A 125 0.80 3.55 -6.49
N GLU A 126 0.69 3.84 -5.20
CA GLU A 126 1.80 3.99 -4.28
C GLU A 126 1.49 3.27 -2.96
N ASP A 127 2.19 2.18 -2.71
CA ASP A 127 1.99 1.35 -1.52
C ASP A 127 3.05 1.68 -0.47
N ASN A 128 2.59 2.21 0.66
CA ASN A 128 3.41 2.67 1.77
C ASN A 128 3.22 1.78 3.00
N TYR A 129 4.32 1.15 3.41
CA TYR A 129 4.33 0.31 4.60
C TYR A 129 4.70 1.16 5.82
N PRO A 130 4.11 0.86 7.00
CA PRO A 130 4.55 1.52 8.22
C PRO A 130 6.05 1.33 8.44
N ASN A 131 6.76 2.40 8.77
CA ASN A 131 8.17 2.34 9.21
C ASN A 131 8.36 1.58 10.53
N ASP A 132 7.26 1.14 11.16
CA ASP A 132 7.27 0.24 12.30
C ASP A 132 7.02 -1.18 11.82
N LEU A 133 8.06 -2.03 11.89
CA LEU A 133 8.00 -3.41 11.42
C LEU A 133 6.86 -4.20 12.09
N LYS A 134 6.58 -3.95 13.38
CA LYS A 134 5.49 -4.61 14.09
C LYS A 134 4.14 -4.17 13.54
N ARG A 135 3.95 -2.87 13.31
CA ARG A 135 2.71 -2.33 12.69
C ARG A 135 2.55 -2.73 11.22
N ALA A 136 3.66 -2.94 10.51
CA ALA A 136 3.66 -3.42 9.13
C ALA A 136 3.39 -4.94 9.02
N GLY A 137 3.45 -5.68 10.13
CA GLY A 137 3.33 -7.14 10.16
C GLY A 137 4.58 -7.88 9.67
N LEU A 138 5.74 -7.20 9.65
CA LEU A 138 7.01 -7.73 9.17
C LEU A 138 7.86 -8.26 10.33
N GLU A 139 7.50 -9.43 10.84
CA GLU A 139 8.23 -10.13 11.91
C GLU A 139 9.26 -11.14 11.36
N ILE A 140 10.10 -10.69 10.41
CA ILE A 140 11.04 -11.57 9.67
C ILE A 140 12.15 -12.11 10.58
N ILE A 141 12.64 -11.29 11.52
CA ILE A 141 13.66 -11.67 12.50
C ILE A 141 12.99 -11.76 13.87
N PRO A 142 12.98 -12.93 14.51
CA PRO A 142 12.40 -13.11 15.84
C PRO A 142 12.94 -12.07 16.83
N GLY A 143 12.03 -11.33 17.47
CA GLY A 143 12.38 -10.34 18.50
C GLY A 143 12.84 -8.97 17.98
N LEU A 144 13.21 -8.81 16.69
CA LEU A 144 13.67 -7.51 16.17
C LEU A 144 12.55 -6.46 16.21
N ALA A 145 11.35 -6.79 15.75
CA ALA A 145 10.21 -5.89 15.77
C ALA A 145 9.86 -5.44 17.20
N THR A 146 9.93 -6.36 18.17
CA THR A 146 9.72 -6.07 19.59
C THR A 146 10.84 -5.19 20.16
N ALA A 147 12.10 -5.47 19.86
CA ALA A 147 13.24 -4.67 20.32
C ALA A 147 13.15 -3.23 19.80
N LEU A 148 12.81 -3.04 18.52
CA LEU A 148 12.59 -1.72 17.93
C LEU A 148 11.40 -0.99 18.58
N ALA A 149 10.33 -1.70 18.91
CA ALA A 149 9.19 -1.11 19.62
C ALA A 149 9.56 -0.63 21.03
N VAL A 150 10.33 -1.42 21.78
CA VAL A 150 10.85 -1.04 23.10
C VAL A 150 11.78 0.17 23.00
N LEU A 151 12.70 0.18 22.02
CA LEU A 151 13.57 1.32 21.78
C LEU A 151 12.77 2.61 21.51
N LYS A 152 11.75 2.54 20.66
CA LYS A 152 10.87 3.69 20.36
C LYS A 152 10.12 4.17 21.61
N LEU A 153 9.67 3.26 22.48
CA LEU A 153 9.04 3.62 23.74
C LEU A 153 10.00 4.37 24.66
N VAL A 154 11.23 3.88 24.81
CA VAL A 154 12.27 4.56 25.60
C VAL A 154 12.56 5.96 25.03
N LEU A 155 12.71 6.08 23.71
CA LEU A 155 12.92 7.37 23.06
C LEU A 155 11.75 8.34 23.30
N ALA A 156 10.51 7.85 23.25
CA ALA A 156 9.33 8.68 23.54
C ALA A 156 9.33 9.18 25.00
N LEU A 157 9.66 8.32 25.96
CA LEU A 157 9.74 8.72 27.38
C LEU A 157 10.85 9.74 27.63
N VAL A 158 12.05 9.52 27.07
CA VAL A 158 13.15 10.49 27.18
C VAL A 158 12.78 11.82 26.52
N SER A 159 12.19 11.78 25.32
CA SER A 159 11.75 12.99 24.61
C SER A 159 10.71 13.77 25.41
N ALA A 160 9.75 13.07 26.03
CA ALA A 160 8.74 13.69 26.90
C ALA A 160 9.36 14.31 28.15
N LEU A 161 10.29 13.62 28.81
CA LEU A 161 11.00 14.15 29.99
C LEU A 161 11.79 15.42 29.65
N VAL A 162 12.54 15.39 28.54
CA VAL A 162 13.32 16.54 28.07
C VAL A 162 12.40 17.69 27.64
N GLY A 163 11.31 17.38 26.93
CA GLY A 163 10.31 18.36 26.52
C GLY A 163 9.64 19.06 27.72
N ASN A 164 9.21 18.29 28.71
CA ASN A 164 8.64 18.82 29.95
C ASN A 164 9.67 19.67 30.72
N PHE A 165 10.92 19.22 30.78
CA PHE A 165 11.99 20.01 31.39
C PHE A 165 12.20 21.37 30.70
N TYR A 166 12.11 21.44 29.37
CA TYR A 166 12.18 22.70 28.65
C TYR A 166 10.96 23.57 28.89
N LEU A 167 9.76 22.99 28.88
CA LEU A 167 8.49 23.68 29.17
C LEU A 167 8.49 24.28 30.58
N ASP A 168 8.85 23.50 31.61
CA ASP A 168 8.90 23.93 33.01
C ASP A 168 9.88 25.08 33.25
N ARG A 169 10.87 25.25 32.36
CA ARG A 169 11.92 26.28 32.47
C ARG A 169 11.78 27.40 31.45
N GLY A 170 10.74 27.40 30.62
CA GLY A 170 10.55 28.39 29.56
C GLY A 170 11.72 28.47 28.60
N LEU A 171 12.42 27.36 28.37
CA LEU A 171 13.61 27.30 27.51
C LEU A 171 13.19 27.13 26.04
N PHE A 172 13.85 27.85 25.14
CA PHE A 172 13.69 27.75 23.68
C PHE A 172 12.34 28.20 23.09
N GLY A 173 11.59 29.04 23.81
CA GLY A 173 10.41 29.76 23.30
C GLY A 173 9.08 29.32 23.95
N PRO A 174 8.01 30.12 23.84
CA PRO A 174 6.66 29.71 24.26
C PRO A 174 6.12 28.55 23.41
#